data_AF-A0A2D7D8M2-F1
#
_entry.id   AF-A0A2D7D8M2-F1
#
_cell.length_a   1.000
_cell.length_b   1.000
_cell.length_c   1.000
_cell.angle_alpha   90.00
_cell.angle_beta   90.00
_cell.angle_gamma   90.00
#
_symmetry.space_group_name_H-M   'P 1'
#
loop_
_entity.id
_entity.type
_entity.pdbx_description
1 polymer ?
#
loop_
_entity_poly.entity_id
_entity_poly.type
_entity_poly.pdbx_seq_one_letter_code
_entity_poly.pdbx_strand_id
1 'polypeptide(L)'
;MSQQERHHLLYVALTRARDLLILSSADREKPNEWHKQIAPLLENPIRVHTFPELQQHAQLIPVQAPSVPTANQLEKSFTKHQPPTHNPTFQRTTTTATITLDTPAQKASPQLKDVHKTTSHLGTFGHALLEEAARQCWQLNIHPVAQRIRQHLHLTEKEIQPLLCQLPSVIEHMQQQTQHASSLLPEHSFLLHTDQHLIDGTIDLVAIYPDGIHLFDYKFSQSTPQQLKERYQPQLHIYGQALRNIYPNQPILGSHIVAIQPNHIQSIPLP
;
A
#
# COMPACT_ATOMS: atom_id res chain seq x y z
N MET A 1 26.83 -7.09 10.48
CA MET A 1 25.50 -6.45 10.37
C MET A 1 24.96 -6.21 11.77
N SER A 2 24.32 -5.06 12.01
CA SER A 2 23.64 -4.82 13.29
C SER A 2 22.38 -5.69 13.38
N GLN A 3 21.96 -6.02 14.61
CA GLN A 3 20.74 -6.81 14.85
C GLN A 3 19.49 -6.09 14.30
N GLN A 4 19.47 -4.76 14.36
CA GLN A 4 18.39 -3.94 13.84
C GLN A 4 18.27 -4.02 12.32
N GLU A 5 19.39 -3.91 11.60
CA GLU A 5 19.42 -4.06 10.15
C GLU A 5 18.91 -5.44 9.72
N ARG A 6 19.29 -6.46 10.48
CA ARG A 6 18.84 -7.83 10.25
C ARG A 6 17.32 -7.99 10.41
N HIS A 7 16.67 -7.24 11.31
CA HIS A 7 15.21 -7.24 11.45
C HIS A 7 14.53 -6.45 10.32
N HIS A 8 15.10 -5.33 9.89
CA HIS A 8 14.57 -4.57 8.75
C HIS A 8 14.57 -5.39 7.46
N LEU A 9 15.65 -6.14 7.20
CA LEU A 9 15.72 -7.02 6.04
C LEU A 9 14.69 -8.14 6.08
N LEU A 10 14.47 -8.75 7.25
CA LEU A 10 13.43 -9.75 7.43
C LEU A 10 12.04 -9.17 7.16
N TYR A 11 11.76 -7.97 7.70
CA TYR A 11 10.51 -7.25 7.50
C TYR A 11 10.26 -6.96 6.01
N VAL A 12 11.26 -6.43 5.29
CA VAL A 12 11.14 -6.15 3.86
C VAL A 12 10.91 -7.43 3.07
N ALA A 13 11.61 -8.52 3.40
CA ALA A 13 11.44 -9.80 2.73
C ALA A 13 10.03 -10.37 2.91
N LEU A 14 9.49 -10.32 4.14
CA LEU A 14 8.13 -10.79 4.46
C LEU A 14 7.03 -9.97 3.78
N THR A 15 7.21 -8.65 3.69
CA THR A 15 6.19 -7.74 3.15
C THR A 15 6.25 -7.59 1.63
N ARG A 16 7.36 -7.97 0.98
CA ARG A 16 7.51 -7.90 -0.48
C ARG A 16 7.41 -9.24 -1.20
N ALA A 17 7.55 -10.36 -0.50
CA ALA A 17 7.28 -11.65 -1.09
C ALA A 17 5.78 -11.74 -1.45
N ARG A 18 5.48 -11.93 -2.74
CA ARG A 18 4.10 -12.11 -3.23
C ARG A 18 3.66 -13.56 -3.11
N ASP A 19 4.45 -14.47 -3.69
CA ASP A 19 4.05 -15.88 -3.83
C ASP A 19 4.97 -16.84 -3.06
N LEU A 20 6.25 -16.50 -2.90
CA LEU A 20 7.25 -17.39 -2.28
C LEU A 20 8.34 -16.60 -1.55
N LEU A 21 8.66 -17.02 -0.33
CA LEU A 21 9.81 -16.55 0.44
C LEU A 21 10.77 -17.71 0.68
N ILE A 22 12.01 -17.58 0.21
CA ILE A 22 13.08 -18.57 0.43
C ILE A 22 14.06 -18.02 1.46
N LEU A 23 14.26 -18.74 2.56
CA LEU A 23 15.25 -18.42 3.58
C LEU A 23 16.43 -19.38 3.45
N SER A 24 17.59 -18.88 3.05
CA SER A 24 18.82 -19.68 2.97
C SER A 24 19.61 -19.59 4.27
N SER A 25 20.18 -20.70 4.72
CA SER A 25 21.11 -20.78 5.85
C SER A 25 22.34 -21.61 5.45
N ALA A 26 23.53 -21.21 5.91
CA ALA A 26 24.76 -21.98 5.73
C ALA A 26 24.93 -23.08 6.79
N ASP A 27 24.22 -22.98 7.91
CA ASP A 27 24.29 -23.96 9.00
C ASP A 27 23.45 -25.20 8.70
N ARG A 28 24.10 -26.37 8.74
CA ARG A 28 23.52 -27.67 8.39
C ARG A 28 22.56 -28.25 9.44
N GLU A 29 22.60 -27.75 10.67
CA GLU A 29 21.97 -28.45 11.82
C GLU A 29 20.94 -27.64 12.60
N LYS A 30 20.86 -26.31 12.44
CA LYS A 30 19.90 -25.49 13.21
C LYS A 30 19.18 -24.46 12.34
N PRO A 31 17.85 -24.32 12.48
CA PRO A 31 17.12 -23.24 11.84
C PRO A 31 17.68 -21.89 12.31
N ASN A 32 18.01 -21.03 11.35
CA ASN A 32 18.52 -19.68 11.58
C ASN A 32 17.55 -18.89 12.47
N GLU A 33 18.04 -17.84 13.13
CA GLU A 33 17.26 -16.92 13.96
C GLU A 33 15.99 -16.40 13.26
N TRP A 34 16.04 -16.13 11.96
CA TRP A 34 14.86 -15.75 11.18
C TRP A 34 13.80 -16.84 11.08
N HIS A 35 14.20 -18.11 10.95
CA HIS A 35 13.26 -19.23 10.98
C HIS A 35 12.57 -19.33 12.34
N LYS A 36 13.31 -19.13 13.45
CA LYS A 36 12.71 -19.12 14.79
C LYS A 36 11.73 -17.97 15.00
N GLN A 37 11.99 -16.81 14.39
CA GLN A 37 11.10 -15.65 14.45
C GLN A 37 9.82 -15.84 13.63
N ILE A 38 9.90 -16.52 12.48
CA ILE A 38 8.75 -16.74 11.59
C ILE A 38 7.91 -17.94 12.01
N ALA A 39 8.51 -19.03 12.49
CA ALA A 39 7.80 -20.27 12.77
C ALA A 39 6.56 -20.12 13.67
N PRO A 40 6.54 -19.28 14.72
CA PRO A 40 5.34 -19.07 15.54
C PRO A 40 4.19 -18.33 14.82
N LEU A 41 4.48 -17.66 13.71
CA LEU A 41 3.50 -16.88 12.93
C LEU A 41 2.80 -17.71 11.85
N LEU A 42 3.23 -18.95 11.63
CA LEU A 42 2.71 -19.83 10.60
C LEU A 42 1.93 -20.98 11.22
N GLU A 43 0.76 -21.29 10.64
CA GLU A 43 -0.05 -22.44 11.05
C GLU A 43 0.61 -23.78 10.65
N ASN A 44 1.40 -23.76 9.57
CA ASN A 44 2.10 -24.93 9.03
C ASN A 44 3.61 -24.84 9.27
N PRO A 45 4.30 -25.97 9.51
CA PRO A 45 5.75 -25.97 9.66
C PRO A 45 6.44 -25.52 8.36
N ILE A 46 7.49 -24.72 8.51
CA ILE A 46 8.32 -24.27 7.39
C ILE A 46 8.97 -25.51 6.75
N ARG A 47 8.73 -25.70 5.45
CA ARG A 47 9.37 -26.78 4.70
C ARG A 47 10.85 -26.46 4.53
N VAL A 48 11.71 -27.31 5.10
CA VAL A 48 13.17 -27.18 4.98
C VAL A 48 13.66 -28.15 3.92
N HIS A 49 14.42 -27.63 2.96
CA HIS A 49 15.10 -28.44 1.95
C HIS A 49 16.61 -28.31 2.15
N THR A 50 17.28 -29.43 2.30
CA THR A 50 18.75 -29.47 2.38
C THR A 50 19.35 -29.45 0.98
N PHE A 51 20.58 -28.93 0.87
CA PHE A 51 21.29 -28.90 -0.41
C PHE A 51 21.44 -30.29 -1.06
N PRO A 52 21.72 -31.38 -0.32
CA PRO A 52 21.73 -32.73 -0.89
C PRO A 52 20.37 -33.18 -1.47
N GLU A 53 19.26 -32.89 -0.81
CA GLU A 53 17.91 -33.23 -1.33
C GLU A 53 17.60 -32.44 -2.60
N LEU A 54 17.95 -31.16 -2.65
CA LEU A 54 17.79 -30.34 -3.85
C LEU A 54 18.63 -30.89 -5.01
N GLN A 55 19.86 -31.35 -4.74
CA GLN A 55 20.74 -31.90 -5.76
C GLN A 55 20.20 -33.20 -6.39
N GLN A 56 19.44 -34.00 -5.65
CA GLN A 56 18.81 -35.22 -6.18
C GLN A 56 17.69 -34.93 -7.19
N HIS A 57 17.03 -33.78 -7.06
CA HIS A 57 15.92 -33.36 -7.92
C HIS A 57 16.31 -32.29 -8.93
N ALA A 58 17.48 -31.68 -8.79
CA ALA A 58 17.99 -30.67 -9.70
C ALA A 58 18.54 -31.33 -10.97
N GLN A 59 17.99 -30.94 -12.13
CA GLN A 59 18.71 -31.13 -13.39
C GLN A 59 19.91 -30.20 -13.38
N LEU A 60 21.12 -30.76 -13.24
CA LEU A 60 22.35 -30.00 -13.33
C LEU A 60 22.50 -29.50 -14.78
N ILE A 61 22.10 -28.26 -15.01
CA ILE A 61 22.45 -27.56 -16.25
C ILE A 61 23.96 -27.34 -16.18
N PRO A 62 24.76 -27.78 -17.17
CA PRO A 62 26.17 -27.45 -17.23
C PRO A 62 26.29 -25.93 -17.38
N VAL A 63 26.51 -25.24 -16.26
CA VAL A 63 26.83 -23.82 -16.28
C VAL A 63 28.27 -23.74 -16.76
N GLN A 64 28.49 -23.20 -17.95
CA GLN A 64 29.83 -22.75 -18.34
C GLN A 64 30.30 -21.82 -17.23
N ALA A 65 31.43 -22.16 -16.58
CA ALA A 65 31.96 -21.36 -15.50
C ALA A 65 32.07 -19.91 -16.01
N PRO A 66 31.32 -18.96 -15.44
CA PRO A 66 31.40 -17.58 -15.89
C PRO A 66 32.85 -17.15 -15.72
N SER A 67 33.43 -16.55 -16.76
CA SER A 67 34.76 -15.99 -16.68
C SER A 67 34.74 -14.92 -15.60
N VAL A 68 35.40 -15.17 -14.47
CA VAL A 68 35.49 -14.20 -13.39
C VAL A 68 36.23 -12.99 -13.95
N PRO A 69 35.60 -11.80 -14.00
CA PRO A 69 36.25 -10.63 -14.54
C PRO A 69 37.45 -10.27 -13.67
N THR A 70 38.59 -10.03 -14.30
CA THR A 70 39.79 -9.51 -13.65
C THR A 70 39.55 -8.12 -13.08
N ALA A 71 40.35 -7.69 -12.10
CA ALA A 71 40.28 -6.34 -11.54
C ALA A 71 40.32 -5.25 -12.62
N ASN A 72 41.17 -5.42 -13.65
CA ASN A 72 41.25 -4.52 -14.80
C ASN A 72 39.97 -4.50 -15.66
N GLN A 73 39.27 -5.62 -15.80
CA GLN A 73 37.99 -5.69 -16.53
C GLN A 73 36.86 -5.00 -15.75
N LEU A 74 36.87 -5.13 -14.42
CA LEU A 74 35.95 -4.41 -13.54
C LEU A 74 36.21 -2.90 -13.60
N GLU A 75 37.46 -2.47 -13.45
CA GLU A 75 37.84 -1.06 -13.46
C GLU A 75 37.55 -0.37 -14.80
N LYS A 76 37.80 -1.07 -15.93
CA LYS A 76 37.36 -0.62 -17.26
C LYS A 76 35.84 -0.52 -17.41
N SER A 77 35.08 -1.32 -16.69
CA SER A 77 33.62 -1.27 -16.71
C SER A 77 33.10 -0.12 -15.85
N PHE A 78 33.69 0.12 -14.68
CA PHE A 78 33.36 1.27 -13.83
C PHE A 78 33.69 2.61 -14.50
N THR A 79 34.84 2.70 -15.17
CA THR A 79 35.26 3.93 -15.88
C THR A 79 34.46 4.21 -17.16
N LYS A 80 33.74 3.22 -17.71
CA LYS A 80 32.80 3.42 -18.82
C LYS A 80 31.50 4.13 -18.39
N HIS A 81 31.13 4.03 -17.11
CA HIS A 81 29.94 4.70 -16.61
C HIS A 81 30.30 6.14 -16.26
N GLN A 82 29.85 7.09 -17.09
CA GLN A 82 29.88 8.48 -16.69
C GLN A 82 28.93 8.67 -15.49
N PRO A 83 29.34 9.41 -14.45
CA PRO A 83 28.40 9.82 -13.42
C PRO A 83 27.24 10.57 -14.08
N PRO A 84 26.01 10.47 -13.52
CA PRO A 84 24.86 11.17 -14.07
C PRO A 84 25.19 12.66 -14.23
N THR A 85 25.05 13.17 -15.46
CA THR A 85 25.36 14.57 -15.81
C THR A 85 24.37 15.56 -15.19
N HIS A 86 23.22 15.06 -14.76
CA HIS A 86 22.19 15.80 -14.06
C HIS A 86 21.92 15.13 -12.71
N ASN A 87 22.01 15.90 -11.63
CA ASN A 87 21.37 15.56 -10.37
C ASN A 87 19.96 16.17 -10.41
N PRO A 88 18.90 15.41 -10.72
CA PRO A 88 17.56 15.96 -10.69
C PRO A 88 17.19 16.30 -9.24
N THR A 89 16.96 17.57 -8.96
CA THR A 89 16.43 18.05 -7.68
C THR A 89 14.91 17.88 -7.69
N PHE A 90 14.44 16.66 -7.44
CA PHE A 90 13.01 16.42 -7.30
C PHE A 90 12.49 16.92 -5.95
N GLN A 91 11.35 17.61 -5.96
CA GLN A 91 10.58 17.92 -4.76
C GLN A 91 9.48 16.88 -4.59
N ARG A 92 9.44 16.23 -3.43
CA ARG A 92 8.42 15.22 -3.12
C ARG A 92 7.30 15.83 -2.29
N THR A 93 6.04 15.53 -2.64
CA THR A 93 4.86 16.00 -1.90
C THR A 93 3.82 14.89 -1.85
N THR A 94 3.16 14.72 -0.70
CA THR A 94 2.07 13.75 -0.59
C THR A 94 0.77 14.35 -1.13
N THR A 95 -0.08 13.53 -1.73
CA THR A 95 -1.38 13.98 -2.25
C THR A 95 -2.28 14.57 -1.16
N THR A 96 -2.15 14.13 0.08
CA THR A 96 -2.88 14.73 1.21
C THR A 96 -2.42 16.16 1.52
N ALA A 97 -1.15 16.49 1.25
CA ALA A 97 -0.61 17.82 1.51
C ALA A 97 -1.11 18.87 0.49
N THR A 98 -1.58 18.45 -0.69
CA THR A 98 -2.16 19.38 -1.67
C THR A 98 -3.52 19.94 -1.24
N ILE A 99 -4.22 19.27 -0.32
CA ILE A 99 -5.47 19.76 0.30
C ILE A 99 -5.21 21.02 1.16
N THR A 100 -3.99 21.18 1.69
CA THR A 100 -3.60 22.28 2.58
C THR A 100 -3.03 23.51 1.85
N LEU A 101 -2.76 23.44 0.55
CA LEU A 101 -2.04 24.50 -0.18
C LEU A 101 -2.93 25.65 -0.71
N ASP A 102 -4.25 25.58 -0.56
CA ASP A 102 -5.17 26.66 -0.97
C ASP A 102 -5.29 27.81 0.05
N THR A 103 -4.40 27.89 1.04
CA THR A 103 -4.29 29.07 1.94
C THR A 103 -3.00 29.83 1.64
N PRO A 104 -3.04 31.11 1.23
CA PRO A 104 -1.83 31.85 0.90
C PRO A 104 -1.03 32.24 2.16
N ALA A 105 0.30 32.09 2.04
CA ALA A 105 1.37 32.50 2.97
C ALA A 105 1.53 31.58 4.21
N GLN A 106 2.69 31.00 4.52
CA GLN A 106 4.05 31.56 4.52
C GLN A 106 5.13 30.48 4.29
N LYS A 107 6.21 30.87 3.61
CA LYS A 107 7.47 30.11 3.54
C LYS A 107 8.04 29.92 4.94
N ALA A 108 7.94 28.72 5.48
CA ALA A 108 8.79 28.24 6.56
C ALA A 108 9.15 26.77 6.28
N SER A 109 10.44 26.47 6.36
CA SER A 109 11.02 25.15 6.18
C SER A 109 10.19 24.08 6.91
N PRO A 110 9.92 22.91 6.31
CA PRO A 110 9.07 21.91 6.93
C PRO A 110 9.80 21.27 8.12
N GLN A 111 9.58 21.83 9.30
CA GLN A 111 9.69 21.06 10.53
C GLN A 111 8.57 20.03 10.51
N LEU A 112 8.94 18.76 10.38
CA LEU A 112 8.09 17.55 10.29
C LEU A 112 7.23 17.28 11.54
N LYS A 113 6.83 18.29 12.30
CA LYS A 113 6.19 18.09 13.61
C LYS A 113 4.71 18.46 13.71
N ASP A 114 4.10 19.09 12.70
CA ASP A 114 2.71 19.58 12.84
C ASP A 114 1.75 19.31 11.65
N VAL A 115 2.09 18.45 10.69
CA VAL A 115 1.26 18.28 9.46
C VAL A 115 0.13 17.23 9.57
N HIS A 116 -0.04 16.49 10.67
CA HIS A 116 -1.08 15.44 10.75
C HIS A 116 -1.99 15.58 11.96
N LYS A 117 -3.05 16.41 11.83
CA LYS A 117 -4.20 16.45 12.75
C LYS A 117 -5.54 16.23 12.03
N THR A 118 -5.54 15.39 10.98
CA THR A 118 -6.76 14.99 10.25
C THR A 118 -7.09 13.50 10.35
N THR A 119 -6.27 12.68 10.99
CA THR A 119 -6.58 11.25 11.16
C THR A 119 -6.95 10.98 12.61
N SER A 120 -8.25 10.96 12.92
CA SER A 120 -8.68 10.29 14.15
C SER A 120 -8.29 8.82 14.04
N HIS A 121 -7.82 8.20 15.13
CA HIS A 121 -7.50 6.77 15.12
C HIS A 121 -8.68 5.89 14.65
N LEU A 122 -9.91 6.39 14.81
CA LEU A 122 -11.14 5.78 14.29
C LEU A 122 -11.23 5.80 12.77
N GLY A 123 -10.78 6.89 12.11
CA GLY A 123 -10.67 6.94 10.66
C GLY A 123 -9.70 5.88 10.14
N THR A 124 -8.49 5.80 10.72
CA THR A 124 -7.51 4.75 10.37
C THR A 124 -8.07 3.34 10.55
N PHE A 125 -8.75 3.09 11.67
CA PHE A 125 -9.40 1.81 11.92
C PHE A 125 -10.45 1.47 10.86
N GLY A 126 -11.27 2.45 10.46
CA GLY A 126 -12.26 2.28 9.41
C GLY A 126 -11.66 1.98 8.04
N HIS A 127 -10.63 2.74 7.62
CA HIS A 127 -9.91 2.48 6.36
C HIS A 127 -9.30 1.08 6.33
N ALA A 128 -8.56 0.70 7.37
CA ALA A 128 -7.89 -0.61 7.42
C ALA A 128 -8.89 -1.78 7.35
N LEU A 129 -10.08 -1.62 7.92
CA LEU A 129 -11.12 -2.65 7.85
C LEU A 129 -11.77 -2.71 6.46
N LEU A 130 -12.05 -1.56 5.84
CA LEU A 130 -12.58 -1.51 4.47
C LEU A 130 -11.57 -2.00 3.44
N GLU A 131 -10.28 -1.75 3.65
CA GLU A 131 -9.18 -2.30 2.87
C GLU A 131 -9.20 -3.84 2.90
N GLU A 132 -9.26 -4.43 4.10
CA GLU A 132 -9.34 -5.88 4.26
C GLU A 132 -10.64 -6.46 3.69
N ALA A 133 -11.76 -5.75 3.87
CA ALA A 133 -13.04 -6.15 3.29
C ALA A 133 -12.98 -6.17 1.76
N ALA A 134 -12.42 -5.13 1.13
CA ALA A 134 -12.23 -5.07 -0.31
C ALA A 134 -11.30 -6.18 -0.84
N ARG A 135 -10.21 -6.50 -0.12
CA ARG A 135 -9.32 -7.62 -0.47
C ARG A 135 -10.04 -8.96 -0.50
N GLN A 136 -11.04 -9.14 0.36
CA GLN A 136 -11.86 -10.34 0.44
C GLN A 136 -13.15 -10.20 -0.38
N CYS A 137 -13.20 -9.29 -1.35
CA CYS A 137 -14.39 -9.03 -2.19
C CYS A 137 -15.68 -8.82 -1.37
N TRP A 138 -15.54 -8.11 -0.25
CA TRP A 138 -16.61 -7.79 0.71
C TRP A 138 -17.15 -9.00 1.50
N GLN A 139 -16.55 -10.18 1.36
CA GLN A 139 -16.94 -11.41 2.06
C GLN A 139 -16.09 -11.62 3.32
N LEU A 140 -16.22 -10.69 4.27
CA LEU A 140 -15.40 -10.63 5.48
C LEU A 140 -16.20 -10.99 6.74
N ASN A 141 -15.60 -11.77 7.64
CA ASN A 141 -16.07 -11.81 9.03
C ASN A 141 -15.51 -10.61 9.80
N ILE A 142 -16.37 -9.61 10.04
CA ILE A 142 -15.98 -8.28 10.56
C ILE A 142 -15.34 -8.40 11.94
N HIS A 143 -15.89 -9.20 12.85
CA HIS A 143 -15.46 -9.27 14.25
C HIS A 143 -13.98 -9.67 14.46
N PRO A 144 -13.49 -10.82 13.95
CA PRO A 144 -12.09 -11.22 14.15
C PRO A 144 -11.11 -10.24 13.50
N VAL A 145 -11.45 -9.68 12.35
CA VAL A 145 -10.60 -8.71 11.66
C VAL A 145 -10.57 -7.37 12.39
N ALA A 146 -11.72 -6.88 12.84
CA ALA A 146 -11.82 -5.71 13.69
C ALA A 146 -10.98 -5.87 14.96
N GLN A 147 -11.02 -7.04 15.61
CA GLN A 147 -10.22 -7.29 16.81
C GLN A 147 -8.72 -7.22 16.53
N ARG A 148 -8.26 -7.81 15.42
CA ARG A 148 -6.85 -7.76 14.98
C ARG A 148 -6.39 -6.32 14.71
N ILE A 149 -7.17 -5.55 13.96
CA ILE A 149 -6.84 -4.15 13.63
C ILE A 149 -6.87 -3.27 14.89
N ARG A 150 -7.87 -3.46 15.76
CA ARG A 150 -7.99 -2.74 17.04
C ARG A 150 -6.74 -2.94 17.92
N GLN A 151 -6.28 -4.19 18.05
CA GLN A 151 -5.09 -4.52 18.83
C GLN A 151 -3.84 -3.82 18.27
N HIS A 152 -3.70 -3.78 16.95
CA HIS A 152 -2.59 -3.11 16.29
C HIS A 152 -2.61 -1.58 16.48
N LEU A 153 -3.81 -0.97 16.44
CA LEU A 153 -3.99 0.48 16.63
C LEU A 153 -4.11 0.91 18.10
N HIS A 154 -4.00 -0.04 19.05
CA HIS A 154 -4.13 0.19 20.48
C HIS A 154 -5.44 0.89 20.90
N LEU A 155 -6.55 0.57 20.21
CA LEU A 155 -7.87 1.14 20.50
C LEU A 155 -8.66 0.30 21.51
N THR A 156 -9.52 0.97 22.27
CA THR A 156 -10.47 0.29 23.16
C THR A 156 -11.72 -0.18 22.42
N GLU A 157 -12.41 -1.16 22.99
CA GLU A 157 -13.67 -1.65 22.42
C GLU A 157 -14.76 -0.58 22.37
N LYS A 158 -14.82 0.27 23.41
CA LYS A 158 -15.78 1.38 23.49
C LYS A 158 -15.58 2.41 22.37
N GLU A 159 -14.34 2.65 21.96
CA GLU A 159 -14.02 3.60 20.89
C GLU A 159 -14.49 3.10 19.53
N ILE A 160 -14.28 1.82 19.23
CA ILE A 160 -14.60 1.27 17.91
C ILE A 160 -16.06 0.82 17.77
N GLN A 161 -16.77 0.60 18.88
CA GLN A 161 -18.13 0.05 18.88
C GLN A 161 -19.10 0.82 17.97
N PRO A 162 -19.15 2.17 17.97
CA PRO A 162 -20.05 2.90 17.09
C PRO A 162 -19.75 2.64 15.61
N LEU A 163 -18.46 2.55 15.26
CA LEU A 163 -18.06 2.27 13.88
C LEU A 163 -18.34 0.82 13.50
N LEU A 164 -18.10 -0.13 14.40
CA LEU A 164 -18.42 -1.54 14.18
C LEU A 164 -19.90 -1.78 13.89
N CYS A 165 -20.80 -1.09 14.58
CA CYS A 165 -22.23 -1.17 14.31
C CYS A 165 -22.59 -0.65 12.91
N GLN A 166 -21.81 0.29 12.37
CA GLN A 166 -22.07 0.90 11.07
C GLN A 166 -21.46 0.13 9.90
N LEU A 167 -20.32 -0.54 10.12
CA LEU A 167 -19.55 -1.20 9.06
C LEU A 167 -20.33 -2.21 8.20
N PRO A 168 -21.26 -3.02 8.72
CA PRO A 168 -22.07 -3.91 7.88
C PRO A 168 -22.80 -3.17 6.75
N SER A 169 -23.40 -2.02 7.04
CA SER A 169 -24.08 -1.21 6.03
C SER A 169 -23.10 -0.57 5.04
N VAL A 170 -21.88 -0.24 5.47
CA VAL A 170 -20.83 0.28 4.56
C VAL A 170 -20.38 -0.80 3.59
N ILE A 171 -20.17 -2.03 4.10
CA ILE A 171 -19.79 -3.18 3.29
C ILE A 171 -20.88 -3.51 2.29
N GLU A 172 -22.15 -3.54 2.70
CA GLU A 172 -23.28 -3.76 1.80
C GLU A 172 -23.35 -2.69 0.70
N HIS A 173 -23.21 -1.41 1.06
CA HIS A 173 -23.17 -0.30 0.11
C HIS A 173 -22.02 -0.45 -0.89
N MET A 174 -20.81 -0.75 -0.42
CA MET A 174 -19.65 -0.92 -1.29
C MET A 174 -19.76 -2.17 -2.16
N GLN A 175 -20.35 -3.25 -1.66
CA GLN A 175 -20.63 -4.45 -2.43
C GLN A 175 -21.58 -4.14 -3.60
N GLN A 176 -22.65 -3.36 -3.37
CA GLN A 176 -23.54 -2.91 -4.44
C GLN A 176 -22.82 -2.00 -5.44
N GLN A 177 -22.01 -1.05 -4.96
CA GLN A 177 -21.26 -0.13 -5.80
C GLN A 177 -20.19 -0.84 -6.65
N THR A 178 -19.75 -2.03 -6.26
CA THR A 178 -18.65 -2.76 -6.91
C THR A 178 -19.02 -4.15 -7.44
N GLN A 179 -20.31 -4.49 -7.47
CA GLN A 179 -20.82 -5.83 -7.81
C GLN A 179 -20.38 -6.36 -9.19
N HIS A 180 -20.08 -5.47 -10.14
CA HIS A 180 -19.68 -5.83 -11.51
C HIS A 180 -18.21 -5.52 -11.81
N ALA A 181 -17.44 -5.15 -10.78
CA ALA A 181 -16.01 -4.94 -10.94
C ALA A 181 -15.33 -6.28 -11.20
N SER A 182 -14.48 -6.33 -12.22
CA SER A 182 -13.59 -7.44 -12.53
C SER A 182 -12.47 -7.59 -11.49
N SER A 183 -12.05 -6.49 -10.85
CA SER A 183 -11.02 -6.48 -9.82
C SER A 183 -11.16 -5.31 -8.87
N LEU A 184 -10.78 -5.51 -7.60
CA LEU A 184 -10.72 -4.50 -6.55
C LEU A 184 -9.27 -4.36 -6.08
N LEU A 185 -8.77 -3.14 -6.12
CA LEU A 185 -7.42 -2.79 -5.72
C LEU A 185 -7.50 -1.80 -4.55
N PRO A 186 -7.62 -2.28 -3.30
CA PRO A 186 -7.57 -1.41 -2.13
C PRO A 186 -6.13 -0.92 -1.87
N GLU A 187 -6.01 0.26 -1.26
CA GLU A 187 -4.74 0.93 -0.98
C GLU A 187 -3.81 1.00 -2.21
N HIS A 188 -4.35 1.45 -3.34
CA HIS A 188 -3.60 1.50 -4.59
C HIS A 188 -2.62 2.67 -4.60
N SER A 189 -1.35 2.38 -4.30
CA SER A 189 -0.27 3.38 -4.29
C SER A 189 0.11 3.82 -5.70
N PHE A 190 0.48 5.09 -5.82
CA PHE A 190 1.02 5.66 -7.05
C PHE A 190 2.15 6.65 -6.77
N LEU A 191 2.90 6.93 -7.83
CA LEU A 191 3.86 8.02 -7.89
C LEU A 191 3.65 8.76 -9.21
N LEU A 192 3.18 10.00 -9.11
CA LEU A 192 3.07 10.91 -10.23
C LEU A 192 4.35 11.74 -10.35
N HIS A 193 4.82 11.89 -11.57
CA HIS A 193 5.97 12.71 -11.89
C HIS A 193 5.53 13.84 -12.83
N THR A 194 5.69 15.08 -12.36
CA THR A 194 5.37 16.31 -13.11
C THR A 194 6.57 17.23 -13.05
N ASP A 195 7.30 17.38 -14.16
CA ASP A 195 8.54 18.16 -14.28
C ASP A 195 9.59 17.83 -13.20
N GLN A 196 9.68 18.63 -12.14
CA GLN A 196 10.59 18.45 -11.02
C GLN A 196 9.87 18.04 -9.72
N HIS A 197 8.59 17.68 -9.79
CA HIS A 197 7.77 17.29 -8.65
C HIS A 197 7.38 15.82 -8.72
N LEU A 198 7.51 15.16 -7.59
CA LEU A 198 7.06 13.80 -7.34
C LEU A 198 5.89 13.86 -6.36
N ILE A 199 4.71 13.49 -6.84
CA ILE A 199 3.50 13.43 -6.02
C ILE A 199 3.21 11.97 -5.71
N ASP A 200 3.37 11.58 -4.45
CA ASP A 200 3.02 10.24 -4.00
C ASP A 200 1.70 10.22 -3.24
N GLY A 201 0.99 9.09 -3.34
CA GLY A 201 -0.29 8.92 -2.69
C GLY A 201 -0.78 7.49 -2.76
N THR A 202 -1.86 7.24 -2.04
CA THR A 202 -2.55 5.95 -2.03
C THR A 202 -4.04 6.22 -2.19
N ILE A 203 -4.66 5.55 -3.16
CA ILE A 203 -6.10 5.61 -3.41
C ILE A 203 -6.74 4.50 -2.57
N ASP A 204 -7.75 4.84 -1.76
CA ASP A 204 -8.35 3.87 -0.82
C ASP A 204 -8.90 2.64 -1.55
N LEU A 205 -9.60 2.83 -2.67
CA LEU A 205 -10.06 1.74 -3.52
C LEU A 205 -10.12 2.15 -4.99
N VAL A 206 -9.57 1.29 -5.85
CA VAL A 206 -9.75 1.33 -7.30
C VAL A 206 -10.52 0.07 -7.71
N ALA A 207 -11.66 0.26 -8.38
CA ALA A 207 -12.48 -0.81 -8.93
C ALA A 207 -12.35 -0.82 -10.45
N ILE A 208 -11.90 -1.94 -11.01
CA ILE A 208 -11.71 -2.13 -12.44
C ILE A 208 -12.94 -2.83 -13.01
N TYR A 209 -13.58 -2.23 -13.99
CA TYR A 209 -14.71 -2.76 -14.74
C TYR A 209 -14.30 -3.09 -16.18
N PRO A 210 -15.11 -3.86 -16.93
CA PRO A 210 -14.85 -4.12 -18.35
C PRO A 210 -14.78 -2.85 -19.21
N ASP A 211 -15.51 -1.80 -18.85
CA ASP A 211 -15.65 -0.54 -19.59
C ASP A 211 -14.77 0.59 -19.04
N GLY A 212 -14.12 0.42 -17.89
CA GLY A 212 -13.22 1.41 -17.32
C GLY A 212 -13.03 1.29 -15.80
N ILE A 213 -12.69 2.40 -15.15
CA ILE A 213 -12.25 2.41 -13.74
C ILE A 213 -13.13 3.35 -12.91
N HIS A 214 -13.57 2.89 -11.74
CA HIS A 214 -14.03 3.77 -10.66
C HIS A 214 -12.97 3.85 -9.56
N LEU A 215 -12.82 5.02 -8.97
CA LEU A 215 -12.06 5.19 -7.72
C LEU A 215 -12.99 5.67 -6.61
N PHE A 216 -12.74 5.17 -5.40
CA PHE A 216 -13.47 5.50 -4.19
C PHE A 216 -12.49 5.95 -3.12
N ASP A 217 -12.83 7.04 -2.44
CA ASP A 217 -12.08 7.64 -1.35
C ASP A 217 -13.01 7.73 -0.11
N TYR A 218 -12.68 7.01 0.95
CA TYR A 218 -13.51 6.91 2.16
C TYR A 218 -13.29 8.13 3.04
N LYS A 219 -14.38 8.68 3.58
CA LYS A 219 -14.33 9.81 4.52
C LYS A 219 -15.30 9.61 5.67
N PHE A 220 -14.73 9.32 6.84
CA PHE A 220 -15.43 9.27 8.13
C PHE A 220 -15.61 10.69 8.67
N SER A 221 -16.63 11.40 8.20
CA SER A 221 -16.86 12.81 8.52
C SER A 221 -18.34 13.17 8.55
N GLN A 222 -18.73 14.10 9.43
CA GLN A 222 -20.06 14.69 9.49
C GLN A 222 -20.24 15.89 8.53
N SER A 223 -19.22 16.21 7.72
CA SER A 223 -19.30 17.27 6.71
C SER A 223 -20.38 17.00 5.67
N THR A 224 -20.95 18.07 5.12
CA THR A 224 -21.95 17.96 4.05
C THR A 224 -21.31 17.50 2.74
N PRO A 225 -22.09 16.94 1.79
CA PRO A 225 -21.55 16.53 0.50
C PRO A 225 -20.82 17.65 -0.26
N GLN A 226 -21.32 18.89 -0.17
CA GLN A 226 -20.69 20.04 -0.82
C GLN A 226 -19.32 20.36 -0.21
N GLN A 227 -19.21 20.36 1.12
CA GLN A 227 -17.95 20.58 1.82
C GLN A 227 -16.92 19.49 1.50
N LEU A 228 -17.36 18.24 1.40
CA LEU A 228 -16.48 17.13 1.02
C LEU A 228 -15.99 17.28 -0.42
N LYS A 229 -16.87 17.62 -1.37
CA LYS A 229 -16.46 17.90 -2.75
C LYS A 229 -15.42 19.00 -2.83
N GLU A 230 -15.71 20.17 -2.28
CA GLU A 230 -14.80 21.33 -2.32
C GLU A 230 -13.43 21.00 -1.72
N ARG A 231 -13.42 20.28 -0.59
CA ARG A 231 -12.19 19.94 0.12
C ARG A 231 -11.33 18.89 -0.58
N TYR A 232 -11.95 17.85 -1.16
CA TYR A 232 -11.22 16.69 -1.66
C TYR A 232 -11.12 16.62 -3.19
N GLN A 233 -11.76 17.55 -3.91
CA GLN A 233 -11.68 17.61 -5.38
C GLN A 233 -10.23 17.69 -5.92
N PRO A 234 -9.31 18.48 -5.33
CA PRO A 234 -7.90 18.47 -5.77
C PRO A 234 -7.23 17.09 -5.62
N GLN A 235 -7.50 16.38 -4.52
CA GLN A 235 -6.95 15.04 -4.27
C GLN A 235 -7.48 14.02 -5.28
N LEU A 236 -8.80 13.97 -5.52
CA LEU A 236 -9.39 13.04 -6.47
C LEU A 236 -8.97 13.36 -7.91
N HIS A 237 -8.70 14.62 -8.23
CA HIS A 237 -8.14 15.01 -9.52
C HIS A 237 -6.74 14.40 -9.74
N ILE A 238 -5.87 14.48 -8.72
CA ILE A 238 -4.54 13.86 -8.74
C ILE A 238 -4.66 12.33 -8.86
N TYR A 239 -5.59 11.70 -8.13
CA TYR A 239 -5.85 10.26 -8.25
C TYR A 239 -6.27 9.86 -9.66
N GLY A 240 -7.17 10.63 -10.28
CA GLY A 240 -7.58 10.42 -11.67
C GLY A 240 -6.41 10.56 -12.65
N GLN A 241 -5.53 11.55 -12.48
CA GLN A 241 -4.31 11.68 -13.29
C GLN A 241 -3.36 10.49 -13.10
N ALA A 242 -3.16 10.04 -11.86
CA ALA A 242 -2.32 8.89 -11.55
C ALA A 242 -2.82 7.63 -12.25
N LEU A 243 -4.13 7.36 -12.17
CA LEU A 243 -4.72 6.19 -12.80
C LEU A 243 -4.66 6.25 -14.33
N ARG A 244 -4.80 7.43 -14.96
CA ARG A 244 -4.60 7.55 -16.41
C ARG A 244 -3.17 7.20 -16.84
N ASN A 245 -2.17 7.49 -16.01
CA ASN A 245 -0.78 7.12 -16.29
C ASN A 245 -0.54 5.61 -16.09
N ILE A 246 -1.15 5.02 -15.07
CA ILE A 246 -1.01 3.59 -14.75
C ILE A 246 -1.80 2.71 -15.74
N TYR A 247 -3.00 3.16 -16.14
CA TYR A 247 -3.93 2.44 -17.01
C TYR A 247 -4.33 3.31 -18.22
N PRO A 248 -3.39 3.56 -19.17
CA PRO A 248 -3.61 4.51 -20.27
C PRO A 248 -4.74 4.13 -21.24
N ASN A 249 -5.12 2.85 -21.28
CA ASN A 249 -6.15 2.33 -22.18
C ASN A 249 -7.51 2.11 -21.48
N GLN A 250 -7.65 2.48 -20.21
CA GLN A 250 -8.90 2.35 -19.47
C GLN A 250 -9.43 3.74 -19.08
N PRO A 251 -10.64 4.12 -19.49
CA PRO A 251 -11.20 5.40 -19.09
C PRO A 251 -11.54 5.38 -17.60
N ILE A 252 -11.38 6.53 -16.94
CA ILE A 252 -11.91 6.73 -15.59
C ILE A 252 -13.39 7.07 -15.74
N LEU A 253 -14.26 6.15 -15.34
CA LEU A 253 -15.72 6.29 -15.46
C LEU A 253 -16.29 7.16 -14.32
N GLY A 254 -15.61 7.21 -13.18
CA GLY A 254 -16.09 7.97 -12.02
C GLY A 254 -15.10 8.04 -10.86
N SER A 255 -15.13 9.16 -10.15
CA SER A 255 -14.37 9.41 -8.92
C SER A 255 -15.33 9.74 -7.80
N HIS A 256 -15.32 8.99 -6.70
CA HIS A 256 -16.36 9.06 -5.68
C HIS A 256 -15.76 9.25 -4.29
N ILE A 257 -16.33 10.17 -3.51
CA ILE A 257 -16.11 10.22 -2.06
C ILE A 257 -17.21 9.39 -1.41
N VAL A 258 -16.84 8.40 -0.61
CA VAL A 258 -17.79 7.63 0.19
C VAL A 258 -17.85 8.27 1.57
N ALA A 259 -18.88 9.10 1.77
CA ALA A 259 -19.13 9.76 3.04
C ALA A 259 -19.77 8.77 4.02
N ILE A 260 -19.10 8.53 5.15
CA ILE A 260 -19.50 7.58 6.19
C ILE A 260 -19.84 8.37 7.45
N GLN A 261 -21.15 8.49 7.72
CA GLN A 261 -21.74 9.22 8.86
C GLN A 261 -22.56 8.28 9.74
N PRO A 262 -22.74 8.54 11.04
CA PRO A 262 -23.60 7.71 11.87
C PRO A 262 -24.98 7.48 11.21
N ASN A 263 -25.28 6.23 10.87
CA ASN A 263 -26.52 5.78 10.21
C ASN A 263 -26.76 6.28 8.77
N HIS A 264 -25.78 6.91 8.12
CA HIS A 264 -25.92 7.37 6.74
C HIS A 264 -24.63 7.16 5.93
N ILE A 265 -24.77 6.59 4.75
CA ILE A 265 -23.66 6.31 3.83
C ILE A 265 -24.07 6.86 2.46
N GLN A 266 -23.19 7.63 1.84
CA GLN A 266 -23.44 8.21 0.53
C GLN A 266 -22.18 8.19 -0.33
N SER A 267 -22.29 7.66 -1.55
CA SER A 267 -21.30 7.89 -2.62
C SER A 267 -21.58 9.25 -3.27
N ILE A 268 -20.63 10.16 -3.17
CA ILE A 268 -20.68 11.50 -3.72
C ILE A 268 -19.81 11.51 -4.98
N PRO A 269 -20.40 11.57 -6.19
CA PRO A 269 -19.61 11.65 -7.42
C PRO A 269 -18.97 13.03 -7.58
N LEU A 270 -17.74 13.04 -8.06
CA LEU A 270 -17.03 14.23 -8.51
C LEU A 270 -16.96 14.28 -10.04
N PRO A 271 -17.02 15.48 -10.62
CA PRO A 271 -16.86 15.68 -12.06
C PRO A 271 -15.44 15.38 -12.55
#